data_AF-A0A376MLG3-F1
#
_entry.id   AF-A0A376MLG3-F1
#
_cell.length_a   1.000
_cell.length_b   1.000
_cell.length_c   1.000
_cell.angle_alpha   90.00
_cell.angle_beta   90.00
_cell.angle_gamma   90.00
#
_symmetry.space_group_name_H-M   'P 1'
#
loop_
_entity.id
_entity.type
_entity.pdbx_description
1 polymer ?
#
loop_
_entity_poly.entity_id
_entity_poly.type
_entity_poly.pdbx_seq_one_letter_code
_entity_poly.pdbx_strand_id
1 'polypeptide(L)'
;MSPLGSQLRIREVLVVEGADLPVSALLVDDFGNPVDNGLDLLDDAVYLQNVEKKEGEKWRYVGDGIYERTYMAYQEGENLTSFMEIKGWRIYGQPSYTILPFVEVELLSVNGVKFRATDGFPETGFDGAKFTLLLTHNMKNTDYNWTAGIYGINVDSNGEVTLSVLIRSEVTITGKPKNGKGNDVVFKFKIKNGLLV
;
A
#
# COMPACT_ATOMS: atom_id res chain seq x y z
N MET A 1 36.91 -5.13 15.72
CA MET A 1 36.00 -5.40 16.86
C MET A 1 34.58 -5.15 16.36
N SER A 2 33.66 -6.06 16.69
CA SER A 2 32.31 -6.16 16.11
C SER A 2 31.30 -5.48 17.03
N PRO A 3 30.39 -4.63 16.52
CA PRO A 3 29.32 -4.04 17.32
C PRO A 3 28.24 -5.11 17.58
N LEU A 4 28.56 -6.13 18.37
CA LEU A 4 27.74 -7.33 18.61
C LEU A 4 26.34 -7.03 19.21
N GLY A 5 26.10 -5.81 19.71
CA GLY A 5 24.80 -5.40 20.24
C GLY A 5 23.99 -4.45 19.35
N SER A 6 24.54 -3.95 18.23
CA SER A 6 23.81 -3.02 17.36
C SER A 6 22.73 -3.77 16.57
N GLN A 7 21.61 -3.11 16.30
CA GLN A 7 20.44 -3.75 15.70
C GLN A 7 19.79 -2.85 14.66
N LEU A 8 19.24 -3.47 13.61
CA LEU A 8 18.31 -2.83 12.69
C LEU A 8 16.95 -3.53 12.85
N ARG A 9 15.91 -2.76 13.14
CA ARG A 9 14.57 -3.27 13.42
C ARG A 9 13.55 -2.68 12.47
N ILE A 10 12.80 -3.57 11.83
CA ILE A 10 11.62 -3.23 11.03
C ILE A 10 10.42 -3.26 11.97
N ARG A 11 9.66 -2.15 12.04
CA ARG A 11 8.56 -2.02 13.01
C ARG A 11 7.25 -2.61 12.48
N GLU A 12 7.05 -2.56 11.17
CA GLU A 12 5.86 -3.09 10.50
C GLU A 12 6.26 -4.19 9.51
N VAL A 13 5.68 -5.38 9.69
CA VAL A 13 6.09 -6.58 8.92
C VAL A 13 5.24 -6.82 7.68
N LEU A 14 4.14 -6.09 7.54
CA LEU A 14 3.21 -6.18 6.43
C LEU A 14 2.67 -4.79 6.13
N VAL A 15 3.04 -4.26 4.97
CA VAL A 15 2.60 -2.94 4.49
C VAL A 15 2.11 -3.06 3.05
N VAL A 16 1.48 -2.00 2.54
CA VAL A 16 1.07 -1.90 1.14
C VAL A 16 2.06 -0.99 0.40
N GLU A 17 2.26 -1.21 -0.88
CA GLU A 17 2.97 -0.26 -1.75
C GLU A 17 2.46 1.18 -1.55
N GLY A 18 3.38 2.13 -1.47
CA GLY A 18 3.13 3.54 -1.14
C GLY A 18 2.98 3.84 0.36
N ALA A 19 2.91 2.84 1.24
CA ALA A 19 2.79 3.05 2.68
C ALA A 19 4.14 3.39 3.33
N ASP A 20 4.05 4.00 4.51
CA ASP A 20 5.20 4.28 5.37
C ASP A 20 5.71 2.99 6.01
N LEU A 21 7.03 2.83 6.04
CA LEU A 21 7.72 1.74 6.73
C LEU A 21 8.66 2.32 7.81
N PRO A 22 8.25 2.36 9.08
CA PRO A 22 9.09 2.84 10.16
C PRO A 22 10.20 1.85 10.48
N VAL A 23 11.43 2.36 10.56
CA VAL A 23 12.66 1.61 10.80
C VAL A 23 13.40 2.21 12.00
N SER A 24 13.96 1.35 12.83
CA SER A 24 14.75 1.75 13.99
C SER A 24 16.14 1.11 13.95
N ALA A 25 17.17 1.90 14.25
CA ALA A 25 18.54 1.44 14.41
C ALA A 25 18.96 1.66 15.87
N LEU A 26 19.43 0.60 16.53
CA LEU A 26 20.12 0.68 17.81
C LEU A 26 21.62 0.64 17.53
N LEU A 27 22.33 1.69 17.93
CA LEU A 27 23.77 1.78 17.85
C LEU A 27 24.40 1.65 19.24
N VAL A 28 25.26 0.65 19.40
CA VAL A 28 26.07 0.45 20.61
C VAL A 28 27.53 0.27 20.26
N ASP A 29 28.41 0.69 21.16
CA ASP A 29 29.85 0.49 21.05
C ASP A 29 30.27 -0.95 21.40
N ASP A 30 31.57 -1.24 21.34
CA ASP A 30 32.13 -2.55 21.62
C ASP A 30 31.96 -2.98 23.11
N PHE A 31 31.61 -2.05 23.99
CA PHE A 31 31.35 -2.30 25.42
C PHE A 31 29.84 -2.40 25.72
N GLY A 32 28.99 -2.24 24.71
CA GLY A 32 27.53 -2.27 24.84
C GLY A 32 26.93 -0.94 25.32
N ASN A 33 27.70 0.15 25.35
CA ASN A 33 27.16 1.47 25.68
C ASN A 33 26.44 2.06 24.45
N PRO A 34 25.34 2.82 24.65
CA PRO A 34 24.66 3.50 23.56
C PRO A 34 25.56 4.54 22.89
N VAL A 35 25.46 4.63 21.57
CA VAL A 35 26.12 5.67 20.76
C VAL A 35 25.10 6.75 20.43
N ASP A 36 25.11 7.86 21.18
CA ASP A 36 24.10 8.93 21.08
C ASP A 36 24.39 10.01 20.03
N ASN A 37 25.58 10.00 19.43
CA ASN A 37 26.04 10.95 18.41
C ASN A 37 26.34 10.27 17.05
N GLY A 38 25.59 9.22 16.73
CA GLY A 38 25.80 8.33 15.59
C GLY A 38 24.98 8.65 14.34
N LEU A 39 24.31 9.80 14.23
CA LEU A 39 23.49 10.16 13.07
C LEU A 39 24.24 10.05 11.73
N ASP A 40 25.47 10.56 11.69
CA ASP A 40 26.31 10.57 10.48
C ASP A 40 26.71 9.16 10.02
N LEU A 41 26.50 8.14 10.85
CA LEU A 41 26.78 6.74 10.50
C LEU A 41 25.65 6.09 9.71
N LEU A 42 24.46 6.68 9.64
CA LEU A 42 23.24 5.97 9.26
C LEU A 42 22.72 6.29 7.85
N ASP A 43 23.01 7.47 7.30
CA ASP A 43 22.30 7.94 6.11
C ASP A 43 22.50 7.05 4.88
N ASP A 44 23.71 6.49 4.69
CA ASP A 44 24.03 5.57 3.59
C ASP A 44 24.39 4.14 4.06
N ALA A 45 24.21 3.85 5.35
CA ALA A 45 24.52 2.55 5.93
C ALA A 45 23.36 1.55 5.84
N VAL A 46 22.12 2.02 5.69
CA VAL A 46 20.93 1.18 5.81
C VAL A 46 20.34 0.85 4.44
N TYR A 47 20.22 -0.45 4.19
CA TYR A 47 19.63 -1.01 2.98
C TYR A 47 18.39 -1.86 3.33
N LEU A 48 17.31 -1.63 2.59
CA LEU A 48 16.06 -2.35 2.67
C LEU A 48 15.63 -2.71 1.24
N GLN A 49 15.22 -3.95 0.99
CA GLN A 49 14.71 -4.35 -0.33
C GLN A 49 13.35 -3.69 -0.63
N ASN A 50 13.18 -3.22 -1.87
CA ASN A 50 11.89 -2.71 -2.39
C ASN A 50 11.31 -1.49 -1.63
N VAL A 51 12.16 -0.68 -1.01
CA VAL A 51 11.76 0.58 -0.41
C VAL A 51 12.63 1.71 -0.91
N GLU A 52 12.11 2.93 -0.79
CA GLU A 52 12.87 4.15 -1.03
C GLU A 52 12.96 5.00 0.24
N LYS A 53 13.99 5.85 0.32
CA LYS A 53 14.06 6.89 1.34
C LYS A 53 12.88 7.85 1.11
N LYS A 54 11.99 7.98 2.08
CA LYS A 54 10.86 8.91 1.99
C LYS A 54 11.38 10.35 1.91
N GLU A 55 10.86 11.12 0.97
CA GLU A 55 11.28 12.51 0.75
C GLU A 55 11.09 13.35 2.03
N GLY A 56 12.11 14.15 2.37
CA GLY A 56 12.11 14.99 3.57
C GLY A 56 12.39 14.26 4.89
N GLU A 57 12.28 12.93 4.94
CA GLU A 57 12.56 12.13 6.14
C GLU A 57 14.05 11.89 6.33
N LYS A 58 14.52 12.10 7.56
CA LYS A 58 15.91 11.88 7.99
C LYS A 58 15.93 11.00 9.23
N TRP A 59 17.09 10.39 9.49
CA TRP A 59 17.31 9.76 10.78
C TRP A 59 17.17 10.78 11.92
N ARG A 60 16.47 10.38 12.98
CA ARG A 60 16.31 11.16 14.20
C ARG A 60 16.75 10.33 15.39
N TYR A 61 17.57 10.91 16.25
CA TYR A 61 17.90 10.34 17.55
C TYR A 61 16.69 10.40 18.48
N VAL A 62 16.35 9.27 19.13
CA VAL A 62 15.20 9.17 20.03
C VAL A 62 15.57 8.75 21.47
N GLY A 63 16.86 8.57 21.76
CA GLY A 63 17.35 8.21 23.10
C GLY A 63 18.09 6.87 23.13
N ASP A 64 19.05 6.71 24.05
CA ASP A 64 19.72 5.44 24.36
C ASP A 64 20.31 4.71 23.12
N GLY A 65 21.01 5.46 22.27
CA GLY A 65 21.58 4.94 21.03
C GLY A 65 20.56 4.54 19.95
N ILE A 66 19.28 4.86 20.14
CA ILE A 66 18.22 4.55 19.19
C ILE A 66 18.01 5.71 18.23
N TYR A 67 17.91 5.36 16.96
CA TYR A 67 17.58 6.25 15.86
C TYR A 67 16.39 5.69 15.11
N GLU A 68 15.57 6.57 14.56
CA GLU A 68 14.41 6.20 13.76
C GLU A 68 14.37 6.98 12.45
N ARG A 69 13.87 6.32 11.41
CA ARG A 69 13.59 6.90 10.10
C ARG A 69 12.39 6.18 9.48
N THR A 70 11.61 6.91 8.70
CA THR A 70 10.55 6.35 7.86
C THR A 70 11.04 6.19 6.42
N TYR A 71 10.82 4.99 5.86
CA TYR A 71 10.99 4.67 4.45
C TYR A 71 9.61 4.58 3.78
N MET A 72 9.57 4.58 2.46
CA MET A 72 8.35 4.33 1.70
C MET A 72 8.44 2.96 1.02
N ALA A 73 7.43 2.11 1.22
CA ALA A 73 7.30 0.86 0.48
C ALA A 73 7.10 1.17 -1.01
N TYR A 74 8.00 0.70 -1.86
CA TYR A 74 8.03 1.08 -3.28
C TYR A 74 7.58 -0.05 -4.21
N GLN A 75 7.86 -1.30 -3.86
CA GLN A 75 7.54 -2.43 -4.73
C GLN A 75 7.08 -3.65 -3.93
N GLU A 76 6.07 -4.35 -4.42
CA GLU A 76 5.56 -5.59 -3.82
C GLU A 76 6.64 -6.68 -3.69
N GLY A 77 6.53 -7.50 -2.65
CA GLY A 77 7.43 -8.63 -2.41
C GLY A 77 7.24 -9.28 -1.05
N GLU A 78 7.58 -10.57 -0.94
CA GLU A 78 7.47 -11.35 0.28
C GLU A 78 8.85 -11.71 0.84
N ASN A 79 8.94 -11.85 2.17
CA ASN A 79 10.19 -12.21 2.87
C ASN A 79 11.36 -11.27 2.55
N LEU A 80 11.06 -9.99 2.34
CA LEU A 80 12.03 -8.95 2.06
C LEU A 80 12.96 -8.76 3.26
N THR A 81 14.23 -8.57 2.94
CA THR A 81 15.32 -8.48 3.91
C THR A 81 15.90 -7.07 3.96
N SER A 82 16.64 -6.81 5.03
CA SER A 82 17.31 -5.55 5.25
C SER A 82 18.64 -5.78 5.95
N PHE A 83 19.55 -4.82 5.83
CA PHE A 83 20.77 -4.79 6.61
C PHE A 83 21.26 -3.37 6.81
N MET A 84 22.11 -3.20 7.82
CA MET A 84 22.86 -1.99 8.09
C MET A 84 24.35 -2.31 8.04
N GLU A 85 25.14 -1.48 7.36
CA GLU A 85 26.58 -1.63 7.25
C GLU A 85 27.31 -0.46 7.93
N ILE A 86 27.94 -0.73 9.08
CA ILE A 86 28.66 0.29 9.86
C ILE A 86 30.09 -0.17 10.07
N LYS A 87 31.06 0.66 9.64
CA LYS A 87 32.50 0.42 9.81
C LYS A 87 32.94 -0.97 9.34
N GLY A 88 32.37 -1.45 8.23
CA GLY A 88 32.65 -2.77 7.63
C GLY A 88 31.92 -3.95 8.28
N TRP A 89 31.04 -3.71 9.26
CA TRP A 89 30.19 -4.75 9.87
C TRP A 89 28.80 -4.72 9.29
N ARG A 90 28.31 -5.89 8.88
CA ARG A 90 26.93 -6.08 8.42
C ARG A 90 26.06 -6.60 9.55
N ILE A 91 25.02 -5.84 9.88
CA ILE A 91 23.99 -6.17 10.85
C ILE A 91 22.70 -6.44 10.06
N TYR A 92 22.22 -7.68 10.07
CA TYR A 92 20.97 -8.01 9.38
C TYR A 92 19.78 -7.46 10.16
N GLY A 93 18.90 -6.76 9.44
CA GLY A 93 17.69 -6.23 10.03
C GLY A 93 16.67 -7.33 10.28
N GLN A 94 15.89 -7.18 11.34
CA GLN A 94 14.88 -8.15 11.75
C GLN A 94 13.57 -7.46 12.17
N PRO A 95 12.42 -8.11 11.94
CA PRO A 95 12.25 -9.32 11.12
C PRO A 95 12.35 -9.01 9.62
N SER A 96 12.17 -10.02 8.76
CA SER A 96 11.79 -9.79 7.36
C SER A 96 10.38 -9.19 7.29
N TYR A 97 10.04 -8.62 6.13
CA TYR A 97 8.74 -7.98 5.92
C TYR A 97 8.17 -8.31 4.53
N THR A 98 6.90 -7.99 4.36
CA THR A 98 6.16 -8.16 3.11
C THR A 98 5.55 -6.82 2.70
N ILE A 99 5.67 -6.48 1.42
CA ILE A 99 4.96 -5.39 0.78
C ILE A 99 3.90 -6.00 -0.13
N LEU A 100 2.63 -5.72 0.14
CA LEU A 100 1.51 -6.11 -0.71
C LEU A 100 1.33 -5.09 -1.86
N PRO A 101 0.83 -5.52 -3.03
CA PRO A 101 0.46 -4.58 -4.09
C PRO A 101 -0.58 -3.58 -3.61
N PHE A 102 -0.54 -2.38 -4.18
CA PHE A 102 -1.66 -1.47 -4.13
C PHE A 102 -2.70 -1.88 -5.19
N VAL A 103 -3.87 -2.36 -4.76
CA VAL A 103 -4.90 -2.88 -5.65
C VAL A 103 -5.89 -1.78 -6.03
N GLU A 104 -6.12 -1.62 -7.33
CA GLU A 104 -7.06 -0.66 -7.90
C GLU A 104 -8.00 -1.35 -8.90
N VAL A 105 -9.05 -0.63 -9.32
CA VAL A 105 -9.82 -1.03 -10.50
C VAL A 105 -9.07 -0.55 -11.74
N GLU A 106 -8.59 -1.49 -12.54
CA GLU A 106 -7.85 -1.21 -13.78
C GLU A 106 -8.80 -0.98 -14.95
N LEU A 107 -9.77 -1.88 -15.09
CA LEU A 107 -10.67 -1.96 -16.23
C LEU A 107 -12.11 -2.21 -15.79
N LEU A 108 -13.03 -1.86 -16.68
CA LEU A 108 -14.46 -2.06 -16.52
C LEU A 108 -14.93 -2.88 -17.72
N SER A 109 -15.59 -4.01 -17.47
CA SER A 109 -16.13 -4.88 -18.50
C SER A 109 -17.63 -4.64 -18.68
N VAL A 110 -18.06 -4.39 -19.90
CA VAL A 110 -19.46 -4.20 -20.29
C VAL A 110 -19.73 -5.10 -21.48
N ASN A 111 -20.55 -6.15 -21.29
CA ASN A 111 -20.88 -7.09 -22.36
C ASN A 111 -19.64 -7.64 -23.11
N GLY A 112 -18.53 -7.84 -22.40
CA GLY A 112 -17.25 -8.33 -22.94
C GLY A 112 -16.30 -7.24 -23.49
N VAL A 113 -16.75 -5.99 -23.62
CA VAL A 113 -15.90 -4.85 -24.00
C VAL A 113 -15.25 -4.26 -22.76
N LYS A 114 -13.96 -3.91 -22.84
CA LYS A 114 -13.19 -3.37 -21.71
C LYS A 114 -12.89 -1.88 -21.89
N PHE A 115 -13.06 -1.11 -20.83
CA PHE A 115 -12.76 0.32 -20.74
C PHE A 115 -11.80 0.56 -19.58
N ARG A 116 -10.85 1.50 -19.70
CA ARG A 116 -9.97 1.84 -18.58
C ARG A 116 -10.75 2.60 -17.53
N ALA A 117 -10.54 2.26 -16.26
CA ALA A 117 -11.18 2.96 -15.15
C ALA A 117 -10.81 4.45 -15.10
N THR A 118 -9.61 4.80 -15.57
CA THR A 118 -9.09 6.17 -15.58
C THR A 118 -9.64 7.03 -16.72
N ASP A 119 -10.37 6.45 -17.69
CA ASP A 119 -10.91 7.19 -18.84
C ASP A 119 -12.25 7.90 -18.52
N GLY A 120 -12.68 7.88 -17.25
CA GLY A 120 -13.91 8.53 -16.79
C GLY A 120 -15.19 7.75 -17.10
N PHE A 121 -15.07 6.51 -17.57
CA PHE A 121 -16.20 5.61 -17.75
C PHE A 121 -16.80 5.17 -16.39
N PRO A 122 -18.13 4.99 -16.29
CA PRO A 122 -19.16 5.36 -17.25
C PRO A 122 -19.56 6.84 -17.17
N GLU A 123 -19.70 7.51 -18.31
CA GLU A 123 -20.29 8.86 -18.40
C GLU A 123 -21.80 8.84 -18.67
N THR A 124 -22.33 7.71 -19.14
CA THR A 124 -23.75 7.51 -19.43
C THR A 124 -24.28 6.27 -18.73
N GLY A 125 -25.57 6.28 -18.39
CA GLY A 125 -26.23 5.14 -17.77
C GLY A 125 -27.74 5.12 -18.06
N PHE A 126 -28.37 4.01 -17.73
CA PHE A 126 -29.82 3.78 -17.75
C PHE A 126 -30.16 2.79 -16.63
N ASP A 127 -31.44 2.67 -16.31
CA ASP A 127 -31.90 1.70 -15.29
C ASP A 127 -31.62 0.26 -15.73
N GLY A 128 -30.98 -0.51 -14.85
CA GLY A 128 -30.51 -1.87 -15.13
C GLY A 128 -29.18 -1.94 -15.87
N ALA A 129 -28.51 -0.82 -16.15
CA ALA A 129 -27.17 -0.84 -16.75
C ALA A 129 -26.17 -1.54 -15.82
N LYS A 130 -25.29 -2.35 -16.41
CA LYS A 130 -24.32 -3.19 -15.70
C LYS A 130 -22.91 -3.06 -16.23
N PHE A 131 -21.94 -3.15 -15.33
CA PHE A 131 -20.53 -3.30 -15.67
C PHE A 131 -19.80 -4.04 -14.55
N THR A 132 -18.75 -4.79 -14.89
CA THR A 132 -17.95 -5.54 -13.92
C THR A 132 -16.61 -4.87 -13.71
N LEU A 133 -16.21 -4.69 -12.45
CA LEU A 133 -14.88 -4.19 -12.08
C LEU A 133 -13.82 -5.27 -12.36
N LEU A 134 -12.68 -4.90 -12.95
CA LEU A 134 -11.51 -5.76 -13.12
C LEU A 134 -10.33 -5.11 -12.39
N LEU A 135 -9.71 -5.85 -11.47
CA LEU A 135 -8.69 -5.33 -10.56
C LEU A 135 -7.28 -5.51 -11.11
N THR A 136 -6.35 -4.66 -10.67
CA THR A 136 -4.91 -4.83 -10.91
C THR A 136 -4.37 -6.10 -10.25
N HIS A 137 -3.15 -6.50 -10.64
CA HIS A 137 -2.44 -7.69 -10.12
C HIS A 137 -3.21 -9.01 -10.21
N ASN A 138 -4.20 -9.10 -11.12
CA ASN A 138 -5.12 -10.25 -11.25
C ASN A 138 -5.87 -10.61 -9.97
N MET A 139 -6.10 -9.62 -9.10
CA MET A 139 -6.88 -9.80 -7.88
C MET A 139 -8.34 -10.12 -8.20
N LYS A 140 -8.96 -10.98 -7.39
CA LYS A 140 -10.34 -11.41 -7.63
C LYS A 140 -11.31 -10.56 -6.82
N ASN A 141 -12.39 -10.12 -7.45
CA ASN A 141 -13.47 -9.41 -6.73
C ASN A 141 -14.03 -10.22 -5.56
N THR A 142 -14.04 -11.56 -5.66
CA THR A 142 -14.51 -12.44 -4.60
C THR A 142 -13.67 -12.38 -3.33
N ASP A 143 -12.47 -11.83 -3.38
CA ASP A 143 -11.59 -11.65 -2.20
C ASP A 143 -11.96 -10.40 -1.39
N TYR A 144 -12.94 -9.62 -1.87
CA TYR A 144 -13.36 -8.35 -1.27
C TYR A 144 -14.84 -8.37 -0.85
N ASN A 145 -15.14 -7.62 0.21
CA ASN A 145 -16.50 -7.26 0.60
C ASN A 145 -16.84 -5.93 -0.07
N TRP A 146 -17.71 -5.97 -1.08
CA TRP A 146 -18.09 -4.82 -1.89
C TRP A 146 -19.27 -4.06 -1.28
N THR A 147 -19.20 -2.74 -1.38
CA THR A 147 -20.26 -1.81 -0.96
C THR A 147 -20.37 -0.67 -1.96
N ALA A 148 -21.59 -0.19 -2.17
CA ALA A 148 -21.85 1.04 -2.90
C ALA A 148 -22.18 2.15 -1.90
N GLY A 149 -21.57 3.33 -2.08
CA GLY A 149 -21.72 4.47 -1.17
C GLY A 149 -23.06 5.20 -1.27
N ILE A 150 -23.95 4.79 -2.20
CA ILE A 150 -25.24 5.45 -2.41
C ILE A 150 -26.34 4.45 -2.75
N TYR A 151 -27.56 4.73 -2.28
CA TYR A 151 -28.75 3.95 -2.62
C TYR A 151 -29.06 4.03 -4.12
N GLY A 152 -29.57 2.92 -4.69
CA GLY A 152 -29.87 2.83 -6.12
C GLY A 152 -28.69 2.38 -6.97
N ILE A 153 -27.51 2.18 -6.37
CA ILE A 153 -26.36 1.52 -6.97
C ILE A 153 -26.07 0.28 -6.16
N ASN A 154 -25.94 -0.86 -6.83
CA ASN A 154 -25.61 -2.12 -6.19
C ASN A 154 -24.30 -2.65 -6.77
N VAL A 155 -23.53 -3.36 -5.95
CA VAL A 155 -22.34 -4.12 -6.37
C VAL A 155 -22.40 -5.49 -5.72
N ASP A 156 -22.22 -6.55 -6.52
CA ASP A 156 -22.24 -7.92 -6.02
C ASP A 156 -20.85 -8.43 -5.61
N SER A 157 -20.76 -9.68 -5.14
CA SER A 157 -19.50 -10.31 -4.75
C SER A 157 -18.55 -10.61 -5.91
N ASN A 158 -19.04 -10.56 -7.15
CA ASN A 158 -18.24 -10.70 -8.37
C ASN A 158 -17.77 -9.35 -8.90
N GLY A 159 -18.09 -8.24 -8.21
CA GLY A 159 -17.77 -6.88 -8.63
C GLY A 159 -18.63 -6.41 -9.81
N GLU A 160 -19.79 -7.03 -10.07
CA GLU A 160 -20.77 -6.50 -11.01
C GLU A 160 -21.54 -5.36 -10.35
N VAL A 161 -21.39 -4.16 -10.91
CA VAL A 161 -22.12 -2.95 -10.53
C VAL A 161 -23.39 -2.87 -11.37
N THR A 162 -24.53 -2.66 -10.71
CA THR A 162 -25.83 -2.40 -11.35
C THR A 162 -26.34 -1.02 -10.98
N LEU A 163 -26.70 -0.22 -11.99
CA LEU A 163 -27.36 1.07 -11.81
C LEU A 163 -28.88 0.87 -11.80
N SER A 164 -29.52 1.00 -10.65
CA SER A 164 -30.99 0.91 -10.52
C SER A 164 -31.68 2.28 -10.51
N VAL A 165 -30.89 3.35 -10.41
CA VAL A 165 -31.38 4.73 -10.46
C VAL A 165 -30.36 5.58 -11.21
N LEU A 166 -30.85 6.55 -11.99
CA LEU A 166 -29.99 7.57 -12.59
C LEU A 166 -29.56 8.61 -11.55
N ILE A 167 -28.31 8.49 -11.10
CA ILE A 167 -27.73 9.36 -10.10
C ILE A 167 -26.73 10.30 -10.77
N ARG A 168 -26.87 11.61 -10.53
CA ARG A 168 -25.98 12.65 -11.08
C ARG A 168 -24.81 13.03 -10.15
N SER A 169 -24.81 12.53 -8.91
CA SER A 169 -23.69 12.68 -7.99
C SER A 169 -22.57 11.69 -8.32
N GLU A 170 -21.36 11.96 -7.82
CA GLU A 170 -20.30 10.96 -7.84
C GLU A 170 -20.70 9.77 -6.98
N VAL A 171 -20.49 8.57 -7.50
CA VAL A 171 -20.71 7.30 -6.84
C VAL A 171 -19.36 6.74 -6.45
N THR A 172 -19.24 6.26 -5.21
CA THR A 172 -18.06 5.52 -4.75
C THR A 172 -18.43 4.06 -4.52
N ILE A 173 -17.70 3.15 -5.13
CA ILE A 173 -17.74 1.71 -4.87
C ILE A 173 -16.48 1.37 -4.08
N THR A 174 -16.64 0.61 -2.99
CA THR A 174 -15.53 0.23 -2.11
C THR A 174 -15.52 -1.27 -1.90
N GLY A 175 -14.39 -1.90 -2.19
CA GLY A 175 -14.10 -3.30 -1.89
C GLY A 175 -13.11 -3.40 -0.74
N LYS A 176 -13.53 -3.94 0.41
CA LYS A 176 -12.64 -4.18 1.55
C LYS A 176 -12.08 -5.60 1.52
N PRO A 177 -10.75 -5.82 1.62
CA PRO A 177 -10.19 -7.16 1.64
C PRO A 177 -10.80 -8.04 2.74
N LYS A 178 -11.30 -9.23 2.39
CA LYS A 178 -11.93 -10.15 3.36
C LYS A 178 -10.94 -10.70 4.39
N ASN A 179 -9.67 -10.84 4.01
CA ASN A 179 -8.60 -11.29 4.87
C ASN A 179 -8.06 -10.17 5.80
N GLY A 180 -8.57 -8.94 5.66
CA GLY A 180 -8.10 -7.78 6.43
C GLY A 180 -6.68 -7.31 6.09
N LYS A 181 -6.12 -7.72 4.94
CA LYS A 181 -4.77 -7.36 4.48
C LYS A 181 -4.84 -6.63 3.14
N GLY A 182 -3.96 -5.65 2.93
CA GLY A 182 -3.94 -4.83 1.72
C GLY A 182 -4.76 -3.54 1.87
N ASN A 183 -4.86 -2.77 0.79
CA ASN A 183 -5.68 -1.56 0.75
C ASN A 183 -7.15 -1.88 0.43
N ASP A 184 -8.03 -0.96 0.83
CA ASP A 184 -9.39 -0.90 0.27
C ASP A 184 -9.31 -0.51 -1.21
N VAL A 185 -9.98 -1.27 -2.06
CA VAL A 185 -10.14 -0.90 -3.48
C VAL A 185 -11.25 0.13 -3.57
N VAL A 186 -10.95 1.29 -4.15
CA VAL A 186 -11.91 2.38 -4.29
C VAL A 186 -12.06 2.73 -5.77
N PHE A 187 -13.30 2.67 -6.27
CA PHE A 187 -13.64 3.11 -7.61
C PHE A 187 -14.70 4.19 -7.56
N LYS A 188 -14.46 5.29 -8.28
CA LYS A 188 -15.37 6.43 -8.34
C LYS A 188 -15.79 6.69 -9.77
N PHE A 189 -17.06 6.97 -9.97
CA PHE A 189 -17.59 7.34 -11.27
C PHE A 189 -18.74 8.34 -11.14
N LYS A 190 -19.08 9.00 -12.25
CA LYS A 190 -20.18 9.96 -12.28
C LYS A 190 -20.90 9.91 -13.63
N ILE A 191 -22.21 9.64 -13.59
CA ILE A 191 -23.05 9.71 -14.78
C ILE A 191 -23.32 11.18 -15.14
N LYS A 192 -22.92 11.59 -16.34
CA LYS A 192 -23.15 12.93 -16.89
C LYS A 192 -24.49 12.99 -17.61
N ASN A 193 -24.80 11.99 -18.44
CA ASN A 193 -26.02 11.91 -19.22
C ASN A 193 -26.78 10.61 -18.96
N GLY A 194 -28.00 10.71 -18.43
CA GLY A 194 -28.89 9.56 -18.29
C GLY A 194 -29.71 9.36 -19.56
N LEU A 195 -29.86 8.12 -20.00
CA LEU A 195 -30.80 7.74 -21.06
C LEU A 195 -32.09 7.22 -20.40
N LEU A 196 -33.22 7.78 -20.82
CA LEU A 196 -34.54 7.19 -20.56
C LEU A 196 -34.76 6.14 -21.64
N VAL A 197 -34.89 4.87 -21.24
CA VAL A 197 -35.21 3.75 -22.14
C VAL A 197 -36.68 3.40 -21.97
#